data_AF-A0A160FX72-F1
#
_entry.id   AF-A0A160FX72-F1
#
_cell.length_a   1.000
_cell.length_b   1.000
_cell.length_c   1.000
_cell.angle_alpha   90.00
_cell.angle_beta   90.00
_cell.angle_gamma   90.00
#
_symmetry.space_group_name_H-M   'P 1'
#
loop_
_entity.id
_entity.type
_entity.pdbx_description
1 polymer ?
#
loop_
_entity_poly.entity_id
_entity_poly.type
_entity_poly.pdbx_seq_one_letter_code
_entity_poly.pdbx_strand_id
1 'polypeptide(L)'
;MTVHAITAVRLEPDSHRVTHVLWGQVSMSGEQFEVVPHESPVIEVVDALARGDTVVTVFPVEGQRVAGPEVRRVVDEVGREGIETVDVDSGPGQTLADLPRLDHE
;
A
#
# COMPACT_ATOMS: atom_id res chain seq x y z
N MET A 1 11.65 1.01 -13.29
CA MET A 1 10.22 0.86 -12.97
C MET A 1 10.05 -0.51 -12.38
N THR A 2 9.97 -0.58 -11.06
CA THR A 2 9.59 -1.78 -10.32
C THR A 2 8.14 -1.65 -9.87
N VAL A 3 7.49 -2.79 -9.61
CA VAL A 3 6.15 -2.81 -9.05
C VAL A 3 6.26 -3.32 -7.62
N HIS A 4 5.68 -2.58 -6.68
CA HIS A 4 5.58 -2.98 -5.29
C HIS A 4 4.11 -3.20 -4.93
N ALA A 5 3.86 -4.17 -4.06
CA ALA A 5 2.54 -4.44 -3.55
C ALA A 5 2.49 -4.28 -2.04
N ILE A 6 1.51 -3.51 -1.55
CA ILE A 6 1.18 -3.36 -0.14
C ILE A 6 0.15 -4.42 0.22
N THR A 7 0.46 -5.25 1.22
CA THR A 7 -0.41 -6.33 1.69
C THR A 7 -1.06 -6.05 3.05
N ALA A 8 -0.49 -5.12 3.82
CA ALA A 8 -1.03 -4.70 5.11
C ALA A 8 -0.56 -3.28 5.43
N VAL A 9 -1.26 -2.59 6.32
CA VAL A 9 -0.89 -1.24 6.77
C VAL A 9 -0.95 -1.12 8.29
N ARG A 10 -0.12 -0.25 8.86
CA ARG A 10 -0.19 0.17 10.25
C ARG A 10 -0.81 1.55 10.31
N LEU A 11 -1.96 1.66 10.95
CA LEU A 11 -2.65 2.93 11.18
C LEU A 11 -2.33 3.44 12.59
N GLU A 12 -2.08 4.75 12.70
CA GLU A 12 -1.96 5.42 13.99
C GLU A 12 -3.33 5.45 14.68
N PRO A 13 -3.42 5.11 15.98
CA PRO A 13 -4.70 5.01 16.68
C PRO A 13 -5.45 6.34 16.78
N ASP A 14 -4.74 7.46 16.92
CA ASP A 14 -5.37 8.78 17.06
C ASP A 14 -5.82 9.39 15.72
N SER A 15 -4.95 9.30 14.71
CA SER A 15 -5.16 10.01 13.44
C SER A 15 -5.72 9.12 12.31
N HIS A 16 -5.86 7.80 12.54
CA HIS A 16 -6.10 6.80 11.50
C HIS A 16 -5.13 6.91 10.31
N ARG A 17 -3.94 7.44 10.54
CA ARG A 17 -2.95 7.72 9.50
C ARG A 17 -2.07 6.51 9.28
N VAL A 18 -1.79 6.17 8.02
CA VAL A 18 -0.80 5.13 7.69
C VAL A 18 0.59 5.60 8.13
N THR A 19 1.18 4.89 9.08
CA THR A 19 2.56 5.13 9.56
C THR A 19 3.54 4.18 8.91
N HIS A 20 3.17 2.90 8.84
CA HIS A 20 3.96 1.83 8.26
C HIS A 20 3.10 1.01 7.31
N VAL A 21 3.77 0.32 6.39
CA VAL A 21 3.15 -0.59 5.44
C VAL A 21 3.93 -1.89 5.43
N LEU A 22 3.22 -3.01 5.23
CA LEU A 22 3.83 -4.27 4.85
C LEU A 22 3.76 -4.35 3.34
N TRP A 23 4.92 -4.26 2.68
CA TRP A 23 5.00 -4.22 1.24
C TRP A 23 6.22 -4.96 0.72
N GLY A 24 6.19 -5.36 -0.54
CA GLY A 24 7.29 -6.07 -1.18
C GLY A 24 7.26 -5.90 -2.69
N GLN A 25 8.40 -6.12 -3.33
CA GLN A 25 8.50 -6.10 -4.79
C GLN A 25 7.74 -7.29 -5.38
N VAL A 26 6.92 -7.02 -6.38
CA VAL A 26 6.19 -8.01 -7.16
C VAL A 26 6.66 -7.97 -8.62
N SER A 27 6.52 -9.10 -9.29
CA SER A 27 6.73 -9.19 -10.74
C SER A 27 5.80 -8.22 -11.48
N MET A 28 6.19 -7.78 -12.68
CA MET A 28 5.39 -6.83 -13.46
C MET A 28 3.98 -7.32 -13.79
N SER A 29 3.74 -8.64 -13.73
CA SER A 29 2.41 -9.24 -13.87
C SER A 29 1.53 -9.07 -12.63
N GLY A 30 2.10 -8.69 -11.48
CA GLY A 30 1.41 -8.60 -10.18
C GLY A 30 1.05 -9.95 -9.55
N GLU A 31 1.41 -11.07 -10.20
CA GLU A 31 0.97 -12.43 -9.82
C GLU A 31 1.81 -13.04 -8.69
N GLN A 32 3.08 -12.66 -8.59
CA GLN A 32 4.01 -13.21 -7.60
C GLN A 32 4.90 -12.14 -6.98
N PHE A 33 5.03 -12.22 -5.66
CA PHE A 33 6.03 -11.47 -4.89
C PHE A 33 7.42 -12.01 -5.22
N GLU A 34 8.28 -11.15 -5.74
CA GLU A 34 9.69 -11.45 -5.97
C GLU A 34 10.46 -11.40 -4.64
N VAL A 35 10.00 -10.56 -3.71
CA VAL A 35 10.58 -10.38 -2.38
C VAL A 35 9.51 -10.55 -1.32
N VAL A 36 9.85 -11.23 -0.22
CA VAL A 36 8.97 -11.37 0.94
C VAL A 36 8.56 -9.98 1.44
N PRO A 37 7.25 -9.70 1.63
CA PRO A 37 6.80 -8.41 2.15
C PRO A 37 7.46 -8.10 3.50
N HIS A 38 7.93 -6.87 3.65
CA HIS A 38 8.59 -6.38 4.85
C HIS A 38 7.90 -5.11 5.35
N GLU A 39 7.92 -4.90 6.67
CA GLU A 39 7.38 -3.69 7.28
C GLU A 39 8.33 -2.53 6.99
N SER A 40 7.79 -1.41 6.52
CA SER A 40 8.54 -0.19 6.23
C SER A 40 7.72 1.04 6.56
N PRO A 41 8.36 2.15 6.93
CA PRO A 41 7.66 3.42 7.11
C PRO A 41 7.08 3.90 5.77
N VAL A 42 5.97 4.64 5.84
CA VAL A 42 5.27 5.15 4.65
C VAL A 42 6.17 5.99 3.72
N ILE A 43 7.20 6.62 4.27
CA ILE A 43 8.15 7.44 3.51
C ILE A 43 8.92 6.63 2.44
N GLU A 44 9.20 5.36 2.69
CA GLU A 44 9.86 4.49 1.70
C GLU A 44 8.98 4.26 0.47
N VAL A 45 7.65 4.19 0.68
CA VAL A 45 6.67 4.08 -0.40
C VAL A 45 6.61 5.38 -1.20
N VAL A 46 6.61 6.52 -0.50
CA VAL A 46 6.63 7.85 -1.13
C VAL A 46 7.89 8.03 -1.98
N ASP A 47 9.04 7.61 -1.47
CA ASP A 47 10.30 7.64 -2.20
C ASP A 47 10.27 6.74 -3.43
N ALA A 48 9.72 5.53 -3.34
CA ALA A 48 9.57 4.66 -4.51
C ALA A 48 8.65 5.27 -5.58
N LEU A 49 7.52 5.85 -5.17
CA LEU A 49 6.63 6.59 -6.07
C LEU A 49 7.35 7.79 -6.71
N ALA A 50 8.18 8.50 -5.94
CA ALA A 50 8.97 9.63 -6.45
C ALA A 50 10.08 9.19 -7.43
N ARG A 51 10.61 7.97 -7.29
CA ARG A 51 11.55 7.35 -8.24
C ARG A 51 10.88 6.87 -9.54
N GLY A 52 9.54 6.87 -9.59
CA GLY A 52 8.75 6.40 -10.73
C GLY A 52 8.42 4.90 -10.67
N ASP A 53 8.47 4.30 -9.49
CA ASP A 53 7.99 2.94 -9.27
C ASP A 53 6.46 2.94 -9.07
N THR A 54 5.83 1.83 -9.42
CA THR A 54 4.39 1.65 -9.24
C THR A 54 4.13 0.94 -7.92
N VAL A 55 3.19 1.44 -7.14
CA VAL A 55 2.76 0.80 -5.89
C VAL A 55 1.29 0.45 -6.00
N VAL A 56 0.95 -0.80 -5.73
CA VAL A 56 -0.43 -1.31 -5.74
C VAL A 56 -0.80 -1.88 -4.39
N THR A 57 -2.09 -1.97 -4.11
CA THR A 57 -2.61 -2.70 -2.95
C THR A 57 -2.89 -4.15 -3.32
N VAL A 58 -2.75 -5.07 -2.37
CA VAL A 58 -3.08 -6.48 -2.55
C VAL A 58 -3.89 -6.97 -1.36
N PHE A 59 -5.11 -7.42 -1.65
CA PHE A 59 -6.06 -7.89 -0.65
C PHE A 59 -6.05 -9.42 -0.58
N PRO A 60 -5.98 -10.01 0.62
CA PRO A 60 -6.25 -11.43 0.81
C PRO A 60 -7.78 -11.66 0.74
N VAL A 61 -8.27 -12.27 -0.34
CA VAL A 61 -9.69 -12.62 -0.54
C VAL A 61 -9.80 -14.14 -0.68
N GLU A 62 -10.52 -14.79 0.23
CA GLU A 62 -10.76 -16.24 0.22
C GLU A 62 -9.49 -17.12 0.07
N GLY A 63 -8.37 -16.66 0.65
CA GLY A 63 -7.07 -17.37 0.56
C GLY A 63 -6.29 -17.10 -0.73
N GLN A 64 -6.81 -16.28 -1.63
CA GLN A 64 -6.12 -15.78 -2.81
C GLN A 64 -5.68 -14.32 -2.61
N ARG A 65 -4.64 -13.91 -3.32
CA ARG A 65 -4.18 -12.51 -3.34
C ARG A 65 -4.78 -11.83 -4.56
N VAL A 66 -5.57 -10.79 -4.33
CA VAL A 66 -6.21 -10.01 -5.38
C VAL A 66 -5.56 -8.63 -5.43
N ALA A 67 -5.06 -8.24 -6.60
CA ALA A 67 -4.54 -6.90 -6.81
C ALA A 67 -5.69 -5.89 -6.74
N GLY A 68 -5.51 -4.88 -5.90
CA GLY A 68 -6.42 -3.76 -5.71
C GLY A 68 -5.93 -2.49 -6.42
N PRO A 69 -6.49 -1.32 -6.06
CA PRO A 69 -6.10 -0.06 -6.67
C PRO A 69 -4.63 0.31 -6.45
N GLU A 70 -4.12 1.11 -7.39
CA GLU A 70 -2.81 1.74 -7.28
C GLU A 70 -2.80 2.75 -6.13
N VAL A 71 -1.61 3.03 -5.63
CA VAL A 71 -1.38 3.97 -4.54
C VAL A 71 -0.67 5.19 -5.10
N ARG A 72 -1.13 6.37 -4.70
CA ARG A 72 -0.47 7.64 -4.99
C ARG A 72 0.07 8.26 -3.71
N ARG A 73 1.10 9.07 -3.86
CA ARG A 73 1.55 9.94 -2.77
C ARG A 73 0.57 11.09 -2.61
N VAL A 74 0.28 11.45 -1.36
CA VAL A 74 -0.53 12.61 -0.98
C VAL A 74 0.18 13.37 0.12
N VAL A 75 -0.13 14.66 0.25
CA VAL A 75 0.38 15.49 1.34
C VAL A 75 -0.82 15.94 2.15
N ASP A 76 -0.80 15.69 3.47
CA ASP A 76 -1.89 16.10 4.35
C ASP A 76 -1.92 17.63 4.55
N GLU A 77 -2.98 18.13 5.20
CA GLU A 77 -3.17 19.58 5.46
C GLU A 77 -2.04 20.18 6.32
N VAL A 78 -1.28 19.36 7.03
CA VAL A 78 -0.17 19.75 7.91
C VAL A 78 1.18 19.67 7.16
N GLY A 79 1.17 19.30 5.88
CA GLY A 79 2.37 19.20 5.04
C GLY A 79 3.13 17.89 5.17
N ARG A 80 2.54 16.84 5.76
CA ARG A 80 3.19 15.53 5.91
C ARG A 80 2.89 14.64 4.73
N GLU A 81 3.93 13.99 4.22
CA GLU A 81 3.80 13.05 3.10
C GLU A 81 3.20 11.72 3.56
N GLY A 82 2.17 11.28 2.85
CA GLY A 82 1.48 10.03 3.05
C GLY A 82 1.12 9.38 1.72
N ILE A 83 0.27 8.36 1.81
CA ILE A 83 -0.18 7.60 0.65
C ILE A 83 -1.69 7.41 0.72
N GLU A 84 -2.31 7.32 -0.46
CA GLU A 84 -3.74 7.08 -0.60
C GLU A 84 -3.99 6.21 -1.83
N THR A 85 -5.05 5.40 -1.80
CA THR A 85 -5.48 4.63 -2.97
C THR A 85 -6.03 5.57 -4.03
N VAL A 86 -5.64 5.34 -5.28
CA VAL A 86 -6.27 5.96 -6.45
C VAL A 86 -7.66 5.34 -6.55
N ASP A 87 -8.72 6.12 -6.28
CA ASP A 87 -10.07 5.69 -6.63
C ASP A 87 -10.14 5.44 -8.14
N VAL A 88 -10.17 4.16 -8.50
CA VAL A 88 -10.51 3.75 -9.85
C VAL A 88 -12.00 3.49 -9.82
N ASP A 89 -12.76 4.23 -10.62
CA ASP A 89 -14.24 4.19 -10.78
C ASP A 89 -14.82 2.80 -11.16
N SER A 90 -14.09 1.71 -10.94
CA SER A 90 -14.38 0.35 -11.41
C SER A 90 -14.15 -0.69 -10.31
N GLY A 91 -14.88 -0.57 -9.19
CA GLY A 91 -14.94 -1.59 -8.14
C GLY A 91 -15.41 -1.04 -6.80
N PRO A 92 -15.93 -1.88 -5.88
CA PRO A 92 -16.29 -1.41 -4.54
C PRO A 92 -15.03 -0.79 -3.90
N GLY A 93 -15.14 0.43 -3.37
CA GLY A 93 -14.02 1.29 -2.96
C GLY A 93 -13.14 0.71 -1.86
N GLN A 94 -12.30 -0.25 -2.24
CA GLN A 94 -11.28 -0.86 -1.40
C GLN A 94 -10.16 0.14 -1.21
N THR A 95 -10.08 0.68 -0.01
CA THR A 95 -9.09 1.68 0.38
C THR A 95 -7.92 1.03 1.12
N LEU A 96 -6.89 1.80 1.43
CA LEU A 96 -5.84 1.37 2.36
C LEU A 96 -6.41 0.92 3.72
N ALA A 97 -7.58 1.42 4.14
CA ALA A 97 -8.21 1.05 5.39
C ALA A 97 -8.84 -0.35 5.37
N ASP A 98 -9.13 -0.89 4.18
CA ASP A 98 -9.63 -2.25 3.97
C ASP A 98 -8.51 -3.30 4.00
N LEU A 99 -7.26 -2.86 3.96
CA LEU A 99 -6.12 -3.78 4.09
C LEU A 99 -6.01 -4.33 5.52
N PRO A 100 -5.49 -5.55 5.66
CA PRO A 100 -5.11 -6.09 6.96
C PRO A 100 -4.28 -5.10 7.76
N ARG A 101 -4.58 -4.99 9.06
CA ARG A 101 -3.81 -4.14 9.97
C ARG A 101 -2.59 -4.90 10.49
N LEU A 102 -1.45 -4.22 10.51
CA LEU A 102 -0.28 -4.65 11.25
C LEU A 102 -0.53 -4.39 12.74
N ASP A 103 -1.38 -5.20 13.37
CA ASP A 103 -1.53 -5.17 14.82
C ASP A 103 -0.25 -5.70 15.49
N HIS A 104 0.15 -5.07 16.59
CA HIS A 104 1.25 -5.54 17.42
C HIS A 104 0.64 -6.56 18.39
N GLU A 105 0.93 -7.85 18.21
CA GLU A 105 0.75 -8.84 19.28
C GLU A 105 1.81 -8.64 20.37
#